data_AF-A0A258AMX1-F1
#
_entry.id   AF-A0A258AMX1-F1
#
_cell.length_a   1.000
_cell.length_b   1.000
_cell.length_c   1.000
_cell.angle_alpha   90.00
_cell.angle_beta   90.00
_cell.angle_gamma   90.00
#
_symmetry.space_group_name_H-M   'P 1'
#
loop_
_entity.id
_entity.type
_entity.pdbx_description
1 polymer ?
#
loop_
_entity_poly.entity_id
_entity_poly.type
_entity_poly.pdbx_seq_one_letter_code
_entity_poly.pdbx_strand_id
1 'polypeptide(L)'
;MPRSLRTKYRTSSPVIPPDMAAKARFDEALQKIPGRIFEETCHRIVSLQAYEAANPKRLLYDLGPKLSAGGQRFSPPGDHAGLYVAVERLTAGAEFTGSVEQWNQSGGGTTVVFKVDVKLGRVLDLTDPSILKALGLTPAAVQSAWEGYHALFGTEPLTWILGRAVFASSRFDGILFPSKKNSPAGRCLLVFTERLAKGTAEVVLFTDDGSVRERLPA
;
A
#
# COMPACT_ATOMS: atom_id res chain seq x y z
N MET A 1 -49.55 -44.20 24.55
CA MET A 1 -48.11 -44.26 24.17
C MET A 1 -47.83 -43.22 23.10
N PRO A 2 -47.07 -42.15 23.35
CA PRO A 2 -46.63 -41.24 22.30
C PRO A 2 -45.17 -41.53 21.88
N ARG A 3 -44.93 -41.63 20.56
CA ARG A 3 -43.60 -41.74 19.96
C ARG A 3 -42.91 -40.37 19.98
N SER A 4 -41.74 -40.32 20.62
CA SER A 4 -40.80 -39.19 20.58
C SER A 4 -40.14 -39.08 19.21
N LEU A 5 -40.35 -37.94 18.53
CA LEU A 5 -39.56 -37.53 17.36
C LEU A 5 -38.33 -36.76 17.87
N ARG A 6 -37.16 -37.41 17.88
CA ARG A 6 -35.87 -36.74 18.06
C ARG A 6 -35.45 -36.09 16.75
N THR A 7 -35.66 -34.78 16.64
CA THR A 7 -35.08 -33.96 15.57
C THR A 7 -33.56 -33.87 15.80
N LYS A 8 -32.78 -34.44 14.88
CA LYS A 8 -31.32 -34.29 14.89
C LYS A 8 -30.96 -32.86 14.47
N TYR A 9 -30.44 -32.06 15.40
CA TYR A 9 -29.80 -30.79 15.07
C TYR A 9 -28.54 -31.07 14.26
N ARG A 10 -28.56 -30.67 12.98
CA ARG A 10 -27.41 -30.66 12.10
C ARG A 10 -26.54 -29.49 12.54
N THR A 11 -25.37 -29.75 13.11
CA THR A 11 -24.36 -28.73 13.39
C THR A 11 -23.91 -28.12 12.06
N SER A 12 -24.44 -26.95 11.71
CA SER A 12 -23.93 -26.15 10.60
C SER A 12 -22.53 -25.66 10.96
N SER A 13 -21.53 -26.02 10.15
CA SER A 13 -20.19 -25.44 10.26
C SER A 13 -20.29 -23.90 10.26
N PRO A 14 -19.48 -23.20 11.07
CA PRO A 14 -19.53 -21.74 11.14
C PRO A 14 -19.19 -21.15 9.76
N VAL A 15 -20.04 -20.24 9.28
CA VAL A 15 -19.77 -19.43 8.09
C VAL A 15 -18.68 -18.43 8.45
N ILE A 16 -17.48 -18.61 7.90
CA ILE A 16 -16.37 -17.69 8.12
C ILE A 16 -16.64 -16.41 7.30
N PRO A 17 -16.58 -15.22 7.93
CA PRO A 17 -16.67 -13.95 7.20
C PRO A 17 -15.65 -13.86 6.04
N PRO A 18 -16.00 -13.26 4.89
CA PRO A 18 -15.12 -13.22 3.70
C PRO A 18 -13.74 -12.60 3.95
N ASP A 19 -13.66 -11.62 4.86
CA ASP A 19 -12.44 -10.94 5.28
C ASP A 19 -11.53 -11.84 6.12
N MET A 20 -12.10 -12.63 7.05
CA MET A 20 -11.38 -13.62 7.86
C MET A 20 -10.78 -14.73 6.99
N ALA A 21 -11.54 -15.19 5.98
CA ALA A 21 -11.05 -16.16 5.01
C ALA A 21 -9.90 -15.58 4.15
N ALA A 22 -10.01 -14.32 3.72
CA ALA A 22 -8.96 -13.64 2.97
C ALA A 22 -7.67 -13.49 3.80
N LYS A 23 -7.79 -13.09 5.07
CA LYS A 23 -6.66 -12.93 5.98
C LYS A 23 -5.89 -14.24 6.16
N ALA A 24 -6.57 -15.33 6.52
CA ALA A 24 -5.93 -16.62 6.75
C ALA A 24 -5.17 -17.12 5.52
N ARG A 25 -5.76 -16.94 4.32
CA ARG A 25 -5.12 -17.25 3.05
C ARG A 25 -3.87 -16.41 2.80
N PHE A 26 -3.92 -15.10 3.06
CA PHE A 26 -2.74 -14.25 2.91
C PHE A 26 -1.64 -14.64 3.89
N ASP A 27 -1.97 -14.86 5.16
CA ASP A 27 -0.99 -15.28 6.17
C ASP A 27 -0.27 -16.56 5.72
N GLU A 28 -0.99 -17.56 5.22
CA GLU A 28 -0.38 -18.81 4.72
C GLU A 28 0.48 -18.58 3.47
N ALA A 29 -0.04 -17.86 2.48
CA ALA A 29 0.68 -17.61 1.22
C ALA A 29 1.96 -16.80 1.46
N LEU A 30 1.89 -15.79 2.32
CA LEU A 30 3.02 -14.93 2.67
C LEU A 30 4.11 -15.67 3.42
N GLN A 31 3.90 -16.88 3.95
CA GLN A 31 4.97 -17.74 4.48
C GLN A 31 5.78 -18.44 3.39
N LYS A 32 5.24 -18.55 2.18
CA LYS A 32 5.87 -19.30 1.07
C LYS A 32 6.42 -18.39 -0.02
N ILE A 33 5.87 -17.19 -0.15
CA ILE A 33 6.30 -16.22 -1.17
C ILE A 33 7.69 -15.65 -0.85
N PRO A 34 8.65 -15.66 -1.79
CA PRO A 34 9.90 -14.95 -1.64
C PRO A 34 9.69 -13.43 -1.78
N GLY A 35 10.49 -12.65 -1.07
CA GLY A 35 10.63 -11.23 -1.35
C GLY A 35 11.62 -11.01 -2.48
N ARG A 36 11.37 -9.99 -3.31
CA ARG A 36 12.28 -9.52 -4.35
C ARG A 36 13.17 -8.39 -3.82
N ILE A 37 14.45 -8.36 -4.18
CA ILE A 37 15.31 -7.19 -3.98
C ILE A 37 14.84 -6.09 -4.93
N PHE A 38 14.69 -4.88 -4.41
CA PHE A 38 14.27 -3.70 -5.17
C PHE A 38 15.31 -2.61 -5.01
N GLU A 39 15.85 -2.11 -6.12
CA GLU A 39 16.82 -1.01 -6.16
C GLU A 39 16.52 -0.14 -7.39
N GLU A 40 15.73 0.91 -7.22
CA GLU A 40 15.33 1.83 -8.30
C GLU A 40 15.15 3.27 -7.76
N THR A 41 15.37 4.27 -8.62
CA THR A 41 14.97 5.65 -8.34
C THR A 41 13.46 5.80 -8.53
N CYS A 42 12.78 6.14 -7.46
CA CYS A 42 11.35 6.43 -7.42
C CYS A 42 11.09 7.94 -7.38
N HIS A 43 9.81 8.30 -7.48
CA HIS A 43 9.34 9.66 -7.60
C HIS A 43 8.18 9.91 -6.63
N ARG A 44 8.25 11.02 -5.92
CA ARG A 44 7.17 11.51 -5.07
C ARG A 44 6.78 12.91 -5.49
N ILE A 45 5.48 13.15 -5.69
CA ILE A 45 4.96 14.48 -5.98
C ILE A 45 4.06 14.90 -4.83
N VAL A 46 4.21 16.13 -4.37
CA VAL A 46 3.35 16.76 -3.36
C VAL A 46 2.97 18.16 -3.84
N SER A 47 1.86 18.70 -3.35
CA SER A 47 1.53 20.11 -3.59
C SER A 47 2.51 20.99 -2.82
N LEU A 48 2.84 22.16 -3.38
CA LEU A 48 3.66 23.16 -2.69
C LEU A 48 3.03 23.55 -1.35
N GLN A 49 1.71 23.70 -1.31
CA GLN A 49 0.98 24.00 -0.08
C GLN A 49 1.17 22.92 0.99
N ALA A 50 1.04 21.63 0.65
CA ALA A 50 1.25 20.54 1.60
C ALA A 50 2.71 20.50 2.08
N TYR A 51 3.66 20.79 1.18
CA TYR A 51 5.07 20.89 1.52
C TYR A 51 5.38 22.05 2.48
N GLU A 52 4.79 23.22 2.26
CA GLU A 52 4.97 24.40 3.11
C GLU A 52 4.31 24.23 4.48
N ALA A 53 3.16 23.55 4.53
CA ALA A 53 2.44 23.28 5.77
C ALA A 53 3.09 22.19 6.64
N ALA A 54 3.94 21.32 6.07
CA ALA A 54 4.59 20.25 6.81
C ALA A 54 5.60 20.80 7.83
N ASN A 55 5.46 20.40 9.10
CA ASN A 55 6.39 20.73 10.18
C ASN A 55 6.62 19.53 11.12
N PRO A 56 7.83 18.94 11.16
CA PRO A 56 8.98 19.26 10.33
C PRO A 56 8.71 18.93 8.84
N LYS A 57 9.48 19.53 7.92
CA LYS A 57 9.38 19.25 6.47
C LYS A 57 9.98 17.88 6.13
N ARG A 58 9.43 16.80 6.69
CA ARG A 58 9.87 15.40 6.50
C ARG A 58 9.06 14.69 5.45
N LEU A 59 9.58 14.69 4.23
CA LEU A 59 8.94 14.12 3.06
C LEU A 59 9.03 12.59 3.01
N LEU A 60 9.97 11.97 3.72
CA LEU A 60 10.03 10.52 3.84
C LEU A 60 9.14 9.97 4.96
N TYR A 61 8.73 10.79 5.93
CA TYR A 61 8.14 10.31 7.19
C TYR A 61 6.66 10.67 7.39
N ASP A 62 6.17 11.80 6.86
CA ASP A 62 4.95 12.43 7.43
C ASP A 62 3.70 12.47 6.53
N LEU A 63 3.52 11.51 5.63
CA LEU A 63 2.29 11.43 4.83
C LEU A 63 1.74 10.00 4.73
N GLY A 64 2.07 9.20 5.74
CA GLY A 64 1.65 7.82 5.83
C GLY A 64 0.21 7.65 6.37
N PRO A 65 -0.37 6.46 6.20
CA PRO A 65 -1.75 6.10 6.57
C PRO A 65 -2.06 6.17 8.07
N LYS A 66 -1.04 6.10 8.93
CA LYS A 66 -1.15 6.40 10.37
C LYS A 66 -1.68 7.81 10.65
N LEU A 67 -1.51 8.73 9.69
CA LEU A 67 -1.96 10.12 9.75
C LEU A 67 -3.19 10.38 8.86
N SER A 68 -3.56 9.47 7.95
CA SER A 68 -4.72 9.63 7.07
C SER A 68 -5.97 9.07 7.73
N ALA A 69 -6.96 9.93 8.01
CA ALA A 69 -8.26 9.50 8.54
C ALA A 69 -8.98 8.49 7.59
N GLY A 70 -8.71 8.56 6.28
CA GLY A 70 -9.27 7.66 5.28
C GLY A 70 -8.38 6.46 4.94
N GLY A 71 -7.17 6.35 5.50
CA GLY A 71 -6.19 5.34 5.13
C GLY A 71 -5.60 5.56 3.73
N GLN A 72 -4.92 4.54 3.21
CA GLN A 72 -4.37 4.45 1.84
C GLN A 72 -4.58 3.02 1.30
N ARG A 73 -4.30 2.78 0.01
CA ARG A 73 -4.66 1.53 -0.69
C ARG A 73 -4.30 0.24 0.05
N PHE A 74 -3.08 0.13 0.56
CA PHE A 74 -2.60 -1.06 1.30
C PHE A 74 -2.40 -0.77 2.77
N SER A 75 -3.05 0.27 3.29
CA SER A 75 -2.78 0.71 4.63
C SER A 75 -4.04 1.27 5.27
N PRO A 76 -4.71 0.47 6.11
CA PRO A 76 -5.87 0.94 6.84
C PRO A 76 -5.55 2.19 7.69
N PRO A 77 -6.55 3.05 7.98
CA PRO A 77 -6.38 4.17 8.90
C PRO A 77 -5.79 3.70 10.23
N GLY A 78 -4.72 4.36 10.69
CA GLY A 78 -4.11 4.09 12.00
C GLY A 78 -3.30 2.79 12.14
N ASP A 79 -3.12 2.01 11.06
CA ASP A 79 -2.49 0.67 11.15
C ASP A 79 -0.95 0.72 11.17
N HIS A 80 -0.33 1.13 10.07
CA HIS A 80 1.13 1.21 9.93
C HIS A 80 1.54 2.48 9.19
N ALA A 81 2.77 2.95 9.42
CA ALA A 81 3.35 4.01 8.60
C ALA A 81 3.84 3.45 7.26
N GLY A 82 3.70 4.26 6.22
CA GLY A 82 4.00 3.86 4.86
C GLY A 82 4.37 5.06 3.99
N LEU A 83 5.43 4.92 3.20
CA LEU A 83 5.81 5.87 2.17
C LEU A 83 5.36 5.32 0.82
N TYR A 84 4.46 6.04 0.16
CA TYR A 84 4.04 5.73 -1.20
C TYR A 84 4.81 6.57 -2.21
N VAL A 85 5.44 5.90 -3.16
CA VAL A 85 6.17 6.50 -4.27
C VAL A 85 5.79 5.80 -5.58
N ALA A 86 5.97 6.49 -6.70
CA ALA A 86 5.81 5.89 -8.02
C ALA A 86 7.18 5.62 -8.63
N VAL A 87 7.33 4.51 -9.35
CA VAL A 87 8.62 4.16 -9.95
C VAL A 87 8.89 5.09 -11.14
N GLU A 88 7.93 5.22 -12.05
CA GLU A 88 8.04 6.13 -13.18
C GLU A 88 7.53 7.54 -12.83
N ARG A 89 8.24 8.59 -13.28
CA ARG A 89 7.82 9.98 -13.06
C ARG A 89 6.43 10.28 -13.62
N LEU A 90 6.08 9.71 -14.78
CA LEU A 90 4.76 9.86 -15.39
C LEU A 90 3.66 9.24 -14.50
N THR A 91 3.95 8.08 -13.91
CA THR A 91 3.07 7.44 -12.93
C THR A 91 2.87 8.33 -11.71
N ALA A 92 3.95 8.96 -11.21
CA ALA A 92 3.87 9.91 -10.10
C ALA A 92 2.95 11.10 -10.41
N GLY A 93 3.05 11.63 -11.63
CA GLY A 93 2.16 12.68 -12.16
C GLY A 93 0.71 12.24 -12.16
N ALA A 94 0.41 11.10 -12.79
CA ALA A 94 -0.94 10.55 -12.87
C ALA A 94 -1.54 10.25 -11.48
N GLU A 95 -0.74 9.73 -10.55
CA GLU A 95 -1.17 9.50 -9.17
C GLU A 95 -1.48 10.78 -8.41
N PHE A 96 -0.66 11.83 -8.60
CA PHE A 96 -0.82 13.12 -7.94
C PHE A 96 -1.99 13.95 -8.48
N THR A 97 -2.15 14.04 -9.81
CA THR A 97 -3.17 14.91 -10.42
C THR A 97 -4.59 14.55 -10.03
N GLY A 98 -4.82 13.36 -9.45
CA GLY A 98 -6.17 12.92 -9.14
C GLY A 98 -7.02 12.82 -10.40
N SER A 99 -8.29 13.19 -10.29
CA SER A 99 -9.13 13.53 -11.45
C SER A 99 -8.82 14.96 -11.93
N VAL A 100 -9.11 15.25 -13.20
CA VAL A 100 -8.99 16.61 -13.77
C VAL A 100 -9.79 17.63 -12.95
N GLU A 101 -10.94 17.25 -12.37
CA GLU A 101 -11.68 18.10 -11.42
C GLU A 101 -10.85 18.51 -10.20
N GLN A 102 -10.12 17.59 -9.56
CA GLN A 102 -9.29 17.90 -8.39
C GLN A 102 -8.14 18.85 -8.75
N TRP A 103 -7.51 18.63 -9.90
CA TRP A 103 -6.48 19.52 -10.42
C TRP A 103 -7.02 20.94 -10.65
N ASN A 104 -8.18 21.06 -11.29
CA ASN A 104 -8.82 22.34 -11.57
C ASN A 104 -9.30 23.05 -10.28
N GLN A 105 -9.82 22.32 -9.30
CA GLN A 105 -10.23 22.86 -8.00
C GLN A 105 -9.05 23.36 -7.18
N SER A 106 -7.86 22.77 -7.35
CA SER A 106 -6.62 23.26 -6.72
C SER A 106 -6.04 24.52 -7.39
N GLY A 107 -6.69 25.04 -8.45
CA GLY A 107 -6.24 26.22 -9.18
C GLY A 107 -5.00 25.98 -10.06
N GLY A 108 -4.75 24.73 -10.47
CA GLY A 108 -3.52 24.38 -11.18
C GLY A 108 -2.28 24.49 -10.29
N GLY A 109 -2.41 24.01 -9.04
CA GLY A 109 -1.43 24.25 -7.99
C GLY A 109 0.01 23.87 -8.35
N THR A 110 0.96 24.68 -7.88
CA THR A 110 2.40 24.39 -7.97
C THR A 110 2.70 23.08 -7.25
N THR A 111 3.43 22.19 -7.92
CA THR A 111 3.84 20.89 -7.37
C THR A 111 5.35 20.86 -7.17
N VAL A 112 5.78 20.07 -6.19
CA VAL A 112 7.19 19.76 -5.99
C VAL A 112 7.40 18.29 -6.29
N VAL A 113 8.37 18.01 -7.16
CA VAL A 113 8.72 16.65 -7.58
C VAL A 113 10.03 16.27 -6.90
N PHE A 114 10.00 15.15 -6.19
CA PHE A 114 11.14 14.60 -5.49
C PHE A 114 11.61 13.30 -6.13
N LYS A 115 12.93 13.15 -6.26
CA LYS A 115 13.57 11.87 -6.58
C LYS A 115 13.93 11.16 -5.28
N VAL A 116 13.58 9.89 -5.19
CA VAL A 116 13.79 9.05 -4.02
C VAL A 116 14.52 7.81 -4.45
N ASP A 117 15.79 7.67 -4.10
CA ASP A 117 16.51 6.42 -4.34
C ASP A 117 16.09 5.41 -3.29
N VAL A 118 15.63 4.24 -3.74
CA VAL A 118 15.06 3.21 -2.88
C VAL A 118 15.80 1.90 -3.10
N LYS A 119 16.35 1.37 -2.01
CA LYS A 119 16.95 0.05 -1.91
C LYS A 119 16.26 -0.75 -0.80
N LEU A 120 15.63 -1.86 -1.14
CA LEU A 120 14.91 -2.73 -0.20
C LEU A 120 15.33 -4.19 -0.42
N GLY A 121 15.45 -4.94 0.68
CA GLY A 121 15.88 -6.33 0.62
C GLY A 121 14.75 -7.28 0.22
N ARG A 122 13.52 -7.01 0.66
CA ARG A 122 12.37 -7.90 0.43
C ARG A 122 11.09 -7.13 0.12
N VAL A 123 10.74 -7.05 -1.15
CA VAL A 123 9.48 -6.45 -1.63
C VAL A 123 8.53 -7.53 -2.12
N LEU A 124 7.26 -7.45 -1.73
CA LEU A 124 6.20 -8.26 -2.33
C LEU A 124 5.81 -7.65 -3.69
N ASP A 125 6.04 -8.38 -4.78
CA ASP A 125 5.81 -7.88 -6.13
C ASP A 125 4.42 -8.30 -6.65
N LEU A 126 3.42 -7.43 -6.52
CA LEU A 126 2.06 -7.64 -7.03
C LEU A 126 1.95 -7.35 -8.53
N THR A 127 3.04 -7.00 -9.21
CA THR A 127 3.07 -6.92 -10.68
C THR A 127 3.34 -8.28 -11.32
N ASP A 128 3.87 -9.24 -10.54
CA ASP A 128 4.12 -10.61 -10.96
C ASP A 128 2.83 -11.47 -10.87
N PRO A 129 2.33 -12.01 -12.01
CA PRO A 129 1.15 -12.88 -12.01
C PRO A 129 1.28 -14.14 -11.13
N SER A 130 2.49 -14.64 -10.92
CA SER A 130 2.74 -15.82 -10.08
C SER A 130 2.51 -15.52 -8.60
N ILE A 131 2.90 -14.31 -8.15
CA ILE A 131 2.64 -13.82 -6.79
C ILE A 131 1.14 -13.58 -6.58
N LEU A 132 0.47 -12.95 -7.55
CA LEU A 132 -0.98 -12.79 -7.51
C LEU A 132 -1.70 -14.13 -7.40
N LYS A 133 -1.31 -15.12 -8.21
CA LYS A 133 -1.86 -16.48 -8.14
C LYS A 133 -1.62 -17.13 -6.77
N ALA A 134 -0.43 -16.99 -6.19
CA ALA A 134 -0.11 -17.53 -4.87
C ALA A 134 -0.95 -16.90 -3.75
N LEU A 135 -1.27 -15.61 -3.88
CA LEU A 135 -2.18 -14.89 -2.97
C LEU A 135 -3.66 -15.13 -3.29
N GLY A 136 -3.99 -15.86 -4.37
CA GLY A 136 -5.35 -16.03 -4.88
C GLY A 136 -6.00 -14.72 -5.32
N LEU A 137 -5.22 -13.78 -5.84
CA LEU A 137 -5.65 -12.47 -6.30
C LEU A 137 -5.69 -12.42 -7.83
N THR A 138 -6.52 -11.50 -8.34
CA THR A 138 -6.49 -11.06 -9.74
C THR A 138 -5.92 -9.65 -9.81
N PRO A 139 -5.38 -9.21 -10.96
CA PRO A 139 -4.96 -7.82 -11.12
C PRO A 139 -6.08 -6.82 -10.81
N ALA A 140 -7.31 -7.13 -11.24
CA ALA A 140 -8.48 -6.30 -10.96
C ALA A 140 -8.79 -6.17 -9.46
N ALA A 141 -8.56 -7.22 -8.67
CA ALA A 141 -8.75 -7.19 -7.21
C ALA A 141 -7.75 -6.25 -6.51
N VAL A 142 -6.51 -6.16 -7.01
CA VAL A 142 -5.49 -5.24 -6.47
C VAL A 142 -5.83 -3.77 -6.81
N GLN A 143 -6.45 -3.55 -7.96
CA GLN A 143 -6.84 -2.22 -8.45
C GLN A 143 -8.27 -1.81 -8.05
N SER A 144 -8.96 -2.60 -7.22
CA SER A 144 -10.33 -2.31 -6.81
C SER A 144 -10.45 -0.98 -6.08
N ALA A 145 -11.67 -0.46 -5.98
CA ALA A 145 -11.95 0.68 -5.12
C ALA A 145 -11.64 0.32 -3.66
N TRP A 146 -11.04 1.26 -2.94
CA TRP A 146 -10.74 1.15 -1.51
C TRP A 146 -11.23 2.38 -0.76
N GLU A 147 -11.11 3.56 -1.38
CA GLU A 147 -11.66 4.82 -0.88
C GLU A 147 -13.17 4.69 -0.68
N GLY A 148 -13.64 5.00 0.53
CA GLY A 148 -15.06 4.92 0.90
C GLY A 148 -15.65 3.51 1.00
N TYR A 149 -14.94 2.45 0.59
CA TYR A 149 -15.47 1.09 0.54
C TYR A 149 -15.93 0.61 1.94
N HIS A 150 -15.11 0.82 2.97
CA HIS A 150 -15.49 0.45 4.34
C HIS A 150 -16.76 1.17 4.83
N ALA A 151 -16.88 2.46 4.53
CA ALA A 151 -18.06 3.24 4.91
C ALA A 151 -19.33 2.79 4.17
N LEU A 152 -19.20 2.36 2.91
CA LEU A 152 -20.32 1.93 2.07
C LEU A 152 -20.77 0.50 2.35
N PHE A 153 -19.84 -0.42 2.59
CA PHE A 153 -20.12 -1.86 2.64
C PHE A 153 -19.95 -2.47 4.04
N GLY A 154 -19.50 -1.70 5.04
CA GLY A 154 -19.29 -2.18 6.40
C GLY A 154 -18.23 -3.28 6.53
N THR A 155 -17.36 -3.42 5.52
CA THR A 155 -16.30 -4.45 5.46
C THR A 155 -14.99 -3.85 4.97
N GLU A 156 -13.86 -4.40 5.40
CA GLU A 156 -12.55 -3.90 4.97
C GLU A 156 -12.31 -4.16 3.46
N PRO A 157 -11.71 -3.20 2.74
CA PRO A 157 -11.19 -3.44 1.39
C PRO A 157 -10.18 -4.60 1.40
N LEU A 158 -10.20 -5.42 0.36
CA LEU A 158 -9.26 -6.55 0.25
C LEU A 158 -7.79 -6.12 0.33
N THR A 159 -7.45 -4.95 -0.23
CA THR A 159 -6.08 -4.42 -0.20
C THR A 159 -5.66 -3.93 1.18
N TRP A 160 -6.59 -3.54 2.05
CA TRP A 160 -6.33 -3.24 3.46
C TRP A 160 -5.97 -4.51 4.23
N ILE A 161 -6.76 -5.57 4.05
CA ILE A 161 -6.50 -6.88 4.65
C ILE A 161 -5.13 -7.40 4.20
N LEU A 162 -4.83 -7.32 2.89
CA LEU A 162 -3.52 -7.71 2.36
C LEU A 162 -2.40 -6.87 2.96
N GLY A 163 -2.53 -5.55 2.94
CA GLY A 163 -1.50 -4.64 3.45
C GLY A 163 -1.16 -4.88 4.91
N ARG A 164 -2.18 -5.07 5.75
CA ARG A 164 -2.02 -5.45 7.17
C ARG A 164 -1.36 -6.83 7.31
N ALA A 165 -1.72 -7.82 6.49
CA ALA A 165 -1.10 -9.14 6.55
C ALA A 165 0.39 -9.10 6.13
N VAL A 166 0.71 -8.37 5.06
CA VAL A 166 2.10 -8.17 4.61
C VAL A 166 2.91 -7.45 5.68
N PHE A 167 2.34 -6.41 6.29
CA PHE A 167 2.92 -5.80 7.48
C PHE A 167 3.04 -6.89 8.57
N ALA A 168 2.00 -7.36 9.23
CA ALA A 168 2.09 -8.35 10.32
C ALA A 168 3.06 -9.53 10.14
N SER A 169 3.29 -10.02 8.90
CA SER A 169 4.30 -11.05 8.59
C SER A 169 5.76 -10.71 8.99
N SER A 170 6.13 -9.42 9.07
CA SER A 170 7.51 -8.94 9.28
C SER A 170 8.53 -9.44 8.25
N ARG A 171 8.07 -9.95 7.09
CA ARG A 171 8.94 -10.53 6.06
C ARG A 171 9.32 -9.58 4.95
N PHE A 172 8.54 -8.52 4.76
CA PHE A 172 8.65 -7.61 3.63
C PHE A 172 8.85 -6.17 4.11
N ASP A 173 9.71 -5.46 3.38
CA ASP A 173 10.03 -4.04 3.53
C ASP A 173 9.04 -3.15 2.76
N GLY A 174 8.33 -3.73 1.79
CA GLY A 174 7.37 -2.99 0.97
C GLY A 174 6.52 -3.85 0.05
N ILE A 175 5.62 -3.19 -0.67
CA ILE A 175 4.74 -3.78 -1.68
C ILE A 175 4.91 -3.00 -2.99
N LEU A 176 5.36 -3.66 -4.05
CA LEU A 176 5.33 -3.12 -5.41
C LEU A 176 4.00 -3.51 -6.06
N PHE A 177 3.29 -2.57 -6.66
CA PHE A 177 1.95 -2.80 -7.19
C PHE A 177 1.68 -1.98 -8.46
N PRO A 178 0.79 -2.44 -9.35
CA PRO A 178 0.43 -1.69 -10.54
C PRO A 178 -0.36 -0.42 -10.19
N SER A 179 0.00 0.69 -10.83
CA SER A 179 -0.80 1.92 -10.77
C SER A 179 -2.13 1.70 -11.50
N LYS A 180 -3.24 2.09 -10.86
CA LYS A 180 -4.55 2.10 -11.52
C LYS A 180 -4.63 3.22 -12.57
N LYS A 181 -3.98 4.35 -12.30
CA LYS A 181 -4.07 5.57 -13.11
C LYS A 181 -3.10 5.58 -14.30
N ASN A 182 -2.10 4.71 -14.29
CA ASN A 182 -1.18 4.51 -15.41
C ASN A 182 -1.05 3.01 -15.76
N SER A 183 -2.16 2.30 -15.91
CA SER A 183 -2.14 0.87 -16.27
C SER A 183 -1.94 0.68 -17.79
N PRO A 184 -1.18 -0.32 -18.26
CA PRO A 184 -0.47 -1.35 -17.49
C PRO A 184 0.98 -0.99 -17.15
N ALA A 185 1.50 0.14 -17.62
CA ALA A 185 2.93 0.44 -17.58
C ALA A 185 3.44 0.95 -16.22
N GLY A 186 2.58 1.61 -15.44
CA GLY A 186 2.96 2.34 -14.24
C GLY A 186 2.98 1.47 -13.00
N ARG A 187 4.00 1.67 -12.17
CA ARG A 187 4.20 0.96 -10.91
C ARG A 187 4.31 1.93 -9.75
N CYS A 188 3.76 1.52 -8.62
CA CYS A 188 3.86 2.22 -7.36
C CYS A 188 4.44 1.30 -6.30
N LEU A 189 5.14 1.89 -5.34
CA LEU A 189 5.78 1.19 -4.24
C LEU A 189 5.26 1.78 -2.93
N LEU A 190 4.77 0.90 -2.07
CA LEU A 190 4.61 1.16 -0.64
C LEU A 190 5.88 0.69 0.07
N VAL A 191 6.53 1.59 0.80
CA VAL A 191 7.65 1.27 1.70
C VAL A 191 7.15 1.32 3.15
N PHE A 192 7.32 0.23 3.90
CA PHE A 192 7.01 0.18 5.33
C PHE A 192 8.14 0.83 6.14
N THR A 193 8.05 2.14 6.34
CA THR A 193 9.13 2.94 6.91
C THR A 193 9.53 2.53 8.34
N GLU A 194 8.59 2.00 9.13
CA GLU A 194 8.83 1.47 10.48
C GLU A 194 9.67 0.17 10.51
N ARG A 195 9.98 -0.43 9.34
CA ARG A 195 10.68 -1.73 9.23
C ARG A 195 12.08 -1.66 8.71
N LEU A 196 12.46 -0.51 8.18
CA LEU A 196 13.72 -0.38 7.48
C LEU A 196 14.86 -0.56 8.49
N ALA A 197 15.73 -1.53 8.23
CA ALA A 197 16.89 -1.83 9.07
C ALA A 197 18.19 -1.39 8.37
N LYS A 198 19.13 -0.83 9.15
CA LYS A 198 20.41 -0.36 8.63
C LYS A 198 21.16 -1.52 7.97
N GLY A 199 21.73 -1.25 6.79
CA GLY A 199 22.52 -2.22 6.02
C GLY A 199 21.70 -3.15 5.12
N THR A 200 20.38 -3.28 5.34
CA THR A 200 19.51 -4.12 4.49
C THR A 200 18.53 -3.32 3.64
N ALA A 201 18.21 -2.09 4.06
CA ALA A 201 17.35 -1.18 3.33
C ALA A 201 17.85 0.26 3.45
N GLU A 202 17.60 1.05 2.42
CA GLU A 202 17.95 2.46 2.34
C GLU A 202 16.95 3.20 1.45
N VAL A 203 16.45 4.34 1.92
CA VAL A 203 15.60 5.25 1.15
C VAL A 203 16.18 6.65 1.32
N VAL A 204 16.62 7.25 0.22
CA VAL A 204 17.31 8.55 0.23
C VAL A 204 16.55 9.55 -0.61
N LEU A 205 16.28 10.69 -0.01
CA LEU A 205 15.74 11.86 -0.69
C LEU A 205 16.88 12.84 -0.93
N PHE A 206 17.02 13.31 -2.16
CA PHE A 206 18.01 14.31 -2.53
C PHE A 206 17.37 15.69 -2.74
N THR A 207 18.14 16.75 -2.52
CA THR A 207 17.87 18.10 -3.04
C THR A 207 18.30 18.21 -4.50
N ASP A 208 17.91 19.29 -5.17
CA ASP A 208 18.24 19.54 -6.58
C ASP A 208 19.75 19.68 -6.83
N ASP A 209 20.52 20.09 -5.82
CA ASP A 209 21.99 20.15 -5.87
C ASP A 209 22.69 18.79 -5.67
N GLY A 210 21.91 17.72 -5.48
CA GLY A 210 22.40 16.36 -5.28
C GLY A 210 22.85 16.04 -3.85
N SER A 211 22.71 16.97 -2.90
CA SER A 211 22.97 16.67 -1.49
C SER A 211 21.84 15.82 -0.86
N VAL A 212 22.19 15.04 0.16
CA VAL A 212 21.21 14.21 0.87
C VAL A 212 20.35 15.09 1.76
N ARG A 213 19.05 15.09 1.49
CA ARG A 213 18.05 15.84 2.27
C ARG A 213 17.52 15.02 3.44
N GLU A 214 17.10 13.79 3.17
CA GLU A 214 16.55 12.86 4.16
C GLU A 214 17.01 11.43 3.85
N ARG A 215 17.14 10.60 4.88
CA ARG A 215 17.52 9.19 4.74
C ARG A 215 16.76 8.32 5.73
N LEU A 216 16.35 7.16 5.25
CA LEU A 216 15.68 6.10 6.00
C LEU A 216 16.42 4.78 5.80
N PRO A 217 16.67 3.97 6.85
CA PRO A 217 16.58 4.36 8.26
C PRO A 217 17.63 5.44 8.59
N ALA A 218 17.32 6.34 9.54
CA ALA A 218 18.22 7.41 9.99
C ALA A 218 19.41 6.85 10.79
#